data_AF-A0A976HE30-F1
#
_entry.id   AF-A0A976HE30-F1
#
_cell.length_a   1.000
_cell.length_b   1.000
_cell.length_c   1.000
_cell.angle_alpha   90.00
_cell.angle_beta   90.00
_cell.angle_gamma   90.00
#
_symmetry.space_group_name_H-M   'P 1'
#
loop_
_entity.id
_entity.type
_entity.pdbx_description
1 polymer ?
#
loop_
_entity_poly.entity_id
_entity_poly.type
_entity_poly.pdbx_seq_one_letter_code
_entity_poly.pdbx_strand_id
1 'polypeptide(L)'
;MAQLPLNALPTAQLLAVDPALQASLGVTTAQMLEEGHSRLAGPLLAVAAPLLGFAALMLGGFSRFGLWRQMALAVGLIITMQLIWTWGSGVAGQMAGAWTALYLAPGLGVLVALALLALAQRPRRLRGAQA
;
A
#
# COMPACT_ATOMS: atom_id res chain seq x y z
N MET A 1 17.80 23.62 23.42
CA MET A 1 16.38 23.24 23.22
C MET A 1 16.37 22.00 22.35
N ALA A 2 15.77 20.89 22.79
CA ALA A 2 15.70 19.69 21.96
C ALA A 2 14.79 19.98 20.75
N GLN A 3 15.33 19.89 19.54
CA GLN A 3 14.53 19.96 18.32
C GLN A 3 13.62 18.73 18.27
N LEU A 4 12.30 18.93 18.25
CA LEU A 4 11.35 17.84 18.10
C LEU A 4 11.47 17.26 16.68
N PRO A 5 11.59 15.94 16.50
CA PRO A 5 11.65 15.34 15.18
C PRO A 5 10.29 15.50 14.46
N LEU A 6 10.32 15.56 13.13
CA LEU A 6 9.13 15.74 12.28
C LEU A 6 8.01 14.74 12.60
N ASN A 7 8.39 13.49 12.88
CA ASN A 7 7.45 12.41 13.21
C ASN A 7 6.81 12.53 14.61
N ALA A 8 7.27 13.44 15.47
CA ALA A 8 6.64 13.72 16.76
C ALA A 8 5.49 14.75 16.66
N LEU A 9 5.35 15.44 15.52
CA LEU A 9 4.30 16.44 15.34
C LEU A 9 2.92 15.79 15.22
N PRO A 10 1.84 16.47 15.68
CA PRO A 10 0.48 16.03 15.43
C PRO A 10 0.14 16.17 13.94
N THR A 11 -0.64 15.23 13.41
CA THR A 11 -1.00 15.17 11.98
C THR A 11 -1.66 16.46 11.48
N ALA A 12 -2.45 17.15 12.32
CA ALA A 12 -3.04 18.42 11.95
C ALA A 12 -2.00 19.51 11.62
N GLN A 13 -0.88 19.56 12.36
CA GLN A 13 0.20 20.52 12.09
C GLN A 13 0.99 20.15 10.82
N LEU A 14 1.17 18.86 10.57
CA LEU A 14 1.80 18.36 9.35
C LEU A 14 1.02 18.76 8.09
N LEU A 15 -0.31 18.64 8.14
CA LEU A 15 -1.21 18.99 7.02
C LEU A 15 -1.45 20.49 6.89
N ALA A 16 -1.29 21.27 7.96
CA ALA A 16 -1.42 22.73 7.92
C ALA A 16 -0.24 23.42 7.23
N VAL A 17 0.94 22.78 7.19
CA VAL A 17 2.13 23.29 6.48
C VAL A 17 2.51 24.72 6.94
N ASP A 18 2.58 24.93 8.26
CA ASP A 18 2.90 26.25 8.82
C ASP A 18 4.34 26.70 8.45
N PRO A 19 4.52 27.85 7.76
CA PRO A 19 5.83 28.36 7.39
C PRO A 19 6.76 28.64 8.59
N ALA A 20 6.23 29.07 9.72
CA ALA A 20 7.03 29.35 10.91
C ALA A 20 7.62 28.05 11.49
N LEU A 21 6.81 27.00 11.50
CA LEU A 21 7.22 25.67 11.94
C LEU A 21 8.26 25.06 10.99
N GLN A 22 8.06 25.18 9.68
CA GLN A 22 9.03 24.74 8.67
C GLN A 22 10.40 25.38 8.88
N ALA A 23 10.44 26.71 9.05
CA ALA A 23 11.68 27.45 9.28
C ALA A 23 12.38 26.99 10.58
N SER A 24 11.61 26.71 11.63
CA SER A 24 12.16 26.26 12.92
C SER A 24 12.73 24.84 12.89
N LEU A 25 12.18 23.96 12.04
CA LEU A 25 12.57 22.56 11.92
C LEU A 25 13.54 22.28 10.76
N GLY A 26 13.71 23.24 9.83
CA GLY A 26 14.52 23.06 8.63
C GLY A 26 13.94 22.02 7.66
N VAL A 27 12.62 21.86 7.64
CA VAL A 27 11.91 20.90 6.79
C VAL A 27 11.17 21.60 5.66
N THR A 28 10.98 20.89 4.54
CA THR A 28 10.23 21.39 3.40
C THR A 28 8.74 21.07 3.52
N THR A 29 7.91 21.81 2.78
CA THR A 29 6.49 21.47 2.57
C THR A 29 6.29 20.01 2.13
N ALA A 30 7.17 19.51 1.25
CA ALA A 30 7.08 18.14 0.74
C ALA A 30 7.24 17.12 1.86
N GLN A 31 8.21 17.32 2.77
CA GLN A 31 8.43 16.43 3.92
C GLN A 31 7.25 16.47 4.90
N MET A 32 6.68 17.65 5.19
CA MET A 32 5.52 17.74 6.09
C MET A 32 4.28 17.05 5.51
N LEU A 33 4.00 17.26 4.22
CA LEU A 33 2.89 16.61 3.55
C LEU A 33 3.11 15.11 3.40
N GLU A 34 4.32 14.66 3.10
CA GLU A 34 4.65 13.24 3.02
C GLU A 34 4.37 12.53 4.35
N GLU A 35 4.88 13.06 5.46
CA GLU A 35 4.65 12.50 6.80
C GLU A 35 3.16 12.56 7.19
N GLY A 36 2.47 13.66 6.89
CA GLY A 36 1.05 13.82 7.18
C GLY A 36 0.18 12.82 6.42
N HIS A 37 0.39 12.69 5.10
CA HIS A 37 -0.38 11.79 4.25
C HIS A 37 0.05 10.33 4.40
N SER A 38 1.30 10.02 4.74
CA SER A 38 1.76 8.65 4.95
C SER A 38 1.09 8.02 6.18
N ARG A 39 0.85 8.81 7.23
CA ARG A 39 0.05 8.41 8.40
C ARG A 39 -1.39 8.06 8.07
N LEU A 40 -1.97 8.71 7.05
CA LEU A 40 -3.33 8.42 6.58
C LEU A 40 -3.37 7.22 5.64
N ALA A 41 -2.35 7.07 4.79
CA ALA A 41 -2.25 5.96 3.85
C ALA A 41 -1.80 4.64 4.51
N GLY A 42 -1.02 4.70 5.59
CA GLY A 42 -0.49 3.54 6.31
C GLY A 42 -1.56 2.55 6.80
N PRO A 43 -2.65 3.01 7.45
CA PRO A 43 -3.77 2.13 7.83
C PRO A 43 -4.41 1.43 6.62
N LEU A 44 -4.50 2.10 5.47
CA LEU A 44 -5.03 1.49 4.24
C LEU A 44 -4.10 0.38 3.73
N LEU A 45 -2.78 0.56 3.84
CA LEU A 45 -1.81 -0.48 3.53
C LEU A 45 -1.93 -1.70 4.44
N ALA A 46 -2.13 -1.47 5.74
CA ALA A 46 -2.31 -2.53 6.72
C ALA A 46 -3.54 -3.41 6.42
N VAL A 47 -4.55 -2.85 5.75
CA VAL A 47 -5.72 -3.60 5.25
C VAL A 47 -5.44 -4.22 3.88
N ALA A 48 -4.80 -3.49 2.97
CA ALA A 48 -4.53 -3.95 1.61
C ALA A 48 -3.61 -5.19 1.56
N ALA A 49 -2.54 -5.22 2.35
CA ALA A 49 -1.56 -6.31 2.35
C ALA A 49 -2.18 -7.70 2.68
N PRO A 50 -2.90 -7.89 3.81
CA PRO A 50 -3.52 -9.17 4.11
C PRO A 50 -4.63 -9.53 3.12
N LEU A 51 -5.41 -8.57 2.61
CA LEU A 51 -6.41 -8.81 1.58
C LEU A 51 -5.77 -9.34 0.29
N LEU A 52 -4.67 -8.73 -0.15
CA LEU A 52 -3.92 -9.13 -1.34
C LEU A 52 -3.34 -10.54 -1.20
N GLY A 53 -2.75 -10.85 -0.04
CA GLY A 53 -2.25 -12.19 0.27
C GLY A 53 -3.38 -13.23 0.29
N PHE A 54 -4.47 -12.94 0.99
CA PHE A 54 -5.66 -13.80 1.03
C PHE A 54 -6.22 -14.07 -0.37
N ALA A 55 -6.38 -13.03 -1.19
CA ALA A 55 -6.91 -13.15 -2.54
C ALA A 55 -6.02 -14.01 -3.45
N ALA A 56 -4.70 -13.89 -3.33
CA ALA A 56 -3.75 -14.72 -4.07
C ALA A 56 -3.84 -16.21 -3.68
N LEU A 57 -4.05 -16.51 -2.40
CA LEU A 57 -4.25 -17.89 -1.92
C LEU A 57 -5.61 -18.47 -2.35
N MET A 58 -6.65 -17.64 -2.47
CA MET A 58 -7.97 -18.09 -2.96
C MET A 58 -7.99 -18.47 -4.44
N LEU A 59 -6.96 -18.12 -5.22
CA LEU A 59 -6.91 -18.44 -6.64
C LEU A 59 -6.67 -19.94 -6.92
N GLY A 60 -6.06 -20.66 -5.99
CA GLY A 60 -5.75 -22.07 -6.13
C GLY A 60 -6.86 -23.03 -5.73
N GLY A 61 -6.91 -24.20 -6.38
CA GLY A 61 -7.71 -25.33 -5.88
C GLY A 61 -6.95 -26.18 -4.86
N PHE A 62 -7.65 -27.07 -4.16
CA PHE A 62 -7.06 -28.09 -3.30
C PHE A 62 -6.11 -28.98 -4.11
N SER A 63 -4.81 -28.69 -4.06
CA SER A 63 -3.77 -29.51 -4.68
C SER A 63 -2.75 -29.89 -3.62
N ARG A 64 -2.57 -31.21 -3.44
CA ARG A 64 -1.58 -31.80 -2.52
C ARG A 64 -0.13 -31.43 -2.85
N PHE A 65 0.12 -30.82 -4.01
CA PHE A 65 1.46 -30.52 -4.54
C PHE A 65 1.80 -29.02 -4.66
N GLY A 66 1.00 -28.05 -4.22
CA GLY A 66 1.50 -26.69 -4.35
C GLY A 66 0.59 -25.53 -4.01
N LEU A 67 0.55 -25.21 -2.73
CA LEU A 67 0.34 -23.83 -2.30
C LEU A 67 1.55 -22.94 -2.65
N TRP A 68 2.73 -23.52 -2.89
CA TRP A 68 3.97 -22.75 -3.09
C TRP A 68 3.87 -21.72 -4.23
N ARG A 69 3.18 -22.03 -5.33
CA ARG A 69 2.96 -21.07 -6.44
C ARG A 69 2.11 -19.89 -6.01
N GLN A 70 1.10 -20.14 -5.18
CA GLN A 70 0.19 -19.09 -4.68
C GLN A 70 0.87 -18.28 -3.58
N MET A 71 1.68 -18.92 -2.74
CA MET A 71 2.53 -18.22 -1.77
C MET A 71 3.56 -17.34 -2.46
N ALA A 72 4.25 -17.86 -3.48
CA ALA A 72 5.20 -17.09 -4.28
C ALA A 72 4.52 -15.91 -4.99
N LEU A 73 3.31 -16.11 -5.53
CA LEU A 73 2.49 -15.04 -6.08
C LEU A 73 2.11 -14.00 -5.02
N ALA A 74 1.61 -14.43 -3.85
CA ALA A 74 1.23 -13.54 -2.75
C ALA A 74 2.42 -12.69 -2.28
N VAL A 75 3.57 -13.33 -2.04
CA VAL A 75 4.81 -12.65 -1.66
C VAL A 75 5.26 -11.68 -2.75
N GLY A 76 5.25 -12.10 -4.02
CA GLY A 76 5.59 -11.23 -5.14
C GLY A 76 4.68 -10.00 -5.25
N LEU A 77 3.38 -10.18 -5.04
CA LEU A 77 2.39 -9.09 -5.05
C LEU A 77 2.60 -8.12 -3.89
N ILE A 78 2.83 -8.63 -2.68
CA ILE A 78 3.12 -7.81 -1.49
C ILE A 78 4.44 -7.06 -1.65
N ILE A 79 5.50 -7.70 -2.17
CA ILE A 79 6.77 -7.03 -2.47
C ILE A 79 6.55 -5.91 -3.48
N THR A 80 5.81 -6.18 -4.56
CA THR A 80 5.49 -5.16 -5.58
C THR A 80 4.74 -3.98 -4.96
N MET A 81 3.74 -4.26 -4.12
CA MET A 81 3.01 -3.23 -3.37
C MET A 81 3.94 -2.41 -2.48
N GLN A 82 4.88 -3.06 -1.78
CA GLN A 82 5.85 -2.39 -0.92
C GLN A 82 6.85 -1.54 -1.71
N LEU A 83 7.27 -1.98 -2.89
CA LEU A 83 8.11 -1.19 -3.79
C LEU A 83 7.40 0.09 -4.25
N ILE A 84 6.10 -0.01 -4.59
CA ILE A 84 5.28 1.15 -4.94
C ILE A 84 5.16 2.11 -3.75
N TRP A 85 4.98 1.60 -2.53
CA TRP A 85 4.94 2.43 -1.32
C TRP A 85 6.26 3.17 -1.09
N THR A 86 7.39 2.45 -1.11
CA THR A 86 8.72 3.04 -0.91
C THR A 86 9.02 4.10 -1.97
N TRP A 87 8.69 3.82 -3.23
CA TRP A 87 8.82 4.80 -4.31
C TRP A 87 7.92 6.01 -4.09
N GLY A 88 6.64 5.80 -3.75
CA GLY A 88 5.66 6.85 -3.52
C GLY A 88 6.07 7.79 -2.37
N SER A 89 6.58 7.24 -1.26
CA SER A 89 7.14 8.01 -0.15
C SER A 89 8.36 8.82 -0.58
N GLY A 90 9.29 8.21 -1.32
CA GLY A 90 10.47 8.90 -1.84
C GLY A 90 10.13 10.09 -2.76
N VAL A 91 9.12 9.95 -3.62
CA VAL A 91 8.66 11.03 -4.52
C VAL A 91 7.89 12.11 -3.74
N ALA A 92 7.00 11.71 -2.83
CA ALA A 92 6.22 12.64 -2.02
C ALA A 92 7.12 13.53 -1.13
N GLY A 93 8.22 13.00 -0.62
CA GLY A 93 9.19 13.75 0.18
C GLY A 93 10.03 14.76 -0.61
N GLN A 94 10.07 14.65 -1.95
CA GLN A 94 10.84 15.55 -2.83
C GLN A 94 9.95 16.62 -3.48
N MET A 95 8.67 16.33 -3.71
CA MET A 95 7.76 17.21 -4.44
C MET A 95 6.45 17.41 -3.68
N ALA A 96 6.17 18.64 -3.27
CA ALA A 96 4.99 18.99 -2.48
C ALA A 96 3.66 18.58 -3.13
N GLY A 97 3.57 18.50 -4.46
CA GLY A 97 2.35 18.08 -5.18
C GLY A 97 2.19 16.56 -5.35
N ALA A 98 3.17 15.76 -4.95
CA ALA A 98 3.20 14.32 -5.24
C ALA A 98 2.72 13.42 -4.08
N TRP A 99 2.14 14.00 -3.03
CA TRP A 99 1.60 13.25 -1.88
C TRP A 99 0.53 12.22 -2.28
N THR A 100 -0.14 12.41 -3.41
CA THR A 100 -1.11 11.44 -3.96
C THR A 100 -0.47 10.09 -4.27
N ALA A 101 0.83 10.05 -4.56
CA ALA A 101 1.58 8.82 -4.83
C ALA A 101 1.56 7.83 -3.65
N LEU A 102 1.45 8.33 -2.41
CA LEU A 102 1.34 7.51 -1.19
C LEU A 102 0.10 6.60 -1.19
N TYR A 103 -0.94 7.00 -1.90
CA TYR A 103 -2.21 6.26 -1.98
C TYR A 103 -2.21 5.20 -3.08
N LEU A 104 -1.22 5.20 -3.98
CA LEU A 104 -1.12 4.25 -5.07
C LEU A 104 -0.95 2.82 -4.57
N ALA A 105 -0.04 2.61 -3.61
CA ALA A 105 0.22 1.28 -3.07
C ALA A 105 -1.02 0.63 -2.42
N PRO A 106 -1.71 1.26 -1.44
CA PRO A 106 -2.92 0.67 -0.87
C PRO A 106 -4.07 0.58 -1.87
N GLY A 107 -4.24 1.58 -2.74
CA GLY A 107 -5.28 1.57 -3.78
C GLY A 107 -5.12 0.41 -4.75
N LEU A 108 -3.92 0.24 -5.32
CA LEU A 108 -3.61 -0.88 -6.22
C LEU A 108 -3.67 -2.22 -5.50
N GLY A 109 -3.19 -2.31 -4.25
CA GLY A 109 -3.28 -3.53 -3.45
C GLY A 109 -4.73 -4.01 -3.29
N VAL A 110 -5.65 -3.11 -2.92
CA VAL A 110 -7.09 -3.43 -2.80
C VAL A 110 -7.69 -3.78 -4.17
N LEU A 111 -7.40 -3.01 -5.21
CA LEU A 111 -7.93 -3.26 -6.55
C LEU A 111 -7.51 -4.63 -7.10
N VAL A 112 -6.23 -4.99 -6.94
CA VAL A 112 -5.71 -6.30 -7.35
C VAL A 112 -6.32 -7.41 -6.50
N ALA A 113 -6.45 -7.22 -5.18
CA ALA A 113 -7.10 -8.19 -4.31
C ALA A 113 -8.54 -8.47 -4.75
N LEU A 114 -9.33 -7.43 -5.02
CA LEU A 114 -10.71 -7.56 -5.51
C LEU A 114 -10.77 -8.27 -6.87
N ALA A 115 -9.86 -7.95 -7.79
CA ALA A 115 -9.78 -8.62 -9.09
C ALA A 115 -9.47 -10.11 -8.94
N LEU A 116 -8.52 -10.47 -8.06
CA LEU A 116 -8.17 -11.87 -7.78
C LEU A 116 -9.35 -12.63 -7.14
N LEU A 117 -10.07 -12.02 -6.21
CA LEU A 117 -11.27 -12.61 -5.62
C LEU A 117 -12.39 -12.82 -6.64
N ALA A 118 -12.62 -11.83 -7.51
CA ALA A 118 -13.60 -11.95 -8.59
C ALA A 118 -13.24 -13.08 -9.58
N LEU A 119 -11.94 -13.26 -9.86
CA LEU A 119 -11.44 -14.37 -10.66
C LEU A 119 -11.60 -15.72 -9.96
N ALA A 120 -11.36 -15.78 -8.65
CA ALA A 120 -11.51 -16.99 -7.85
C ALA A 120 -12.98 -17.47 -7.78
N GLN A 121 -13.94 -16.54 -7.85
CA GLN A 121 -15.38 -16.84 -7.83
C GLN A 121 -15.94 -17.36 -9.17
N ARG A 122 -15.19 -17.29 -10.28
CA ARG A 122 -15.72 -17.76 -11.58
C ARG A 122 -15.96 -19.28 -11.54
N PRO A 123 -17.18 -19.76 -11.92
CA PRO A 123 -17.47 -21.18 -11.97
C PRO A 123 -16.44 -21.90 -12.87
N ARG A 124 -15.64 -22.80 -12.29
CA ARG A 124 -14.84 -23.71 -13.09
C ARG A 124 -15.82 -24.57 -13.87
N ARG A 125 -15.99 -24.30 -15.17
CA ARG A 125 -16.73 -25.17 -16.08
C ARG A 125 -16.07 -26.55 -15.98
N LEU A 126 -16.69 -27.43 -15.19
CA LEU A 126 -16.42 -28.85 -15.25
C LEU A 126 -16.70 -29.20 -16.71
N ARG A 127 -15.65 -29.44 -17.50
CA ARG A 127 -15.81 -30.08 -18.80
C ARG A 127 -16.47 -31.41 -18.46
N GLY A 128 -17.78 -31.48 -18.69
CA GLY A 128 -18.54 -32.70 -18.53
C GLY A 128 -17.78 -33.78 -19.27
N ALA A 129 -17.42 -34.84 -18.56
CA ALA A 129 -17.04 -36.08 -19.19
C ALA A 129 -18.21 -36.44 -20.10
N GLN A 130 -18.04 -36.22 -21.40
CA GLN A 130 -18.88 -36.85 -22.41
C GLN A 130 -18.53 -38.33 -22.30
N ALA A 131 -19.41 -39.05 -21.60
CA ALA A 131 -19.48 -40.50 -21.58
C ALA A 131 -20.04 -40.99 -22.92
#